data_AF-A0A5J5MYE8-F1
#
_entry.id   AF-A0A5J5MYE8-F1
#
_cell.length_a   1.000
_cell.length_b   1.000
_cell.length_c   1.000
_cell.angle_alpha   90.00
_cell.angle_beta   90.00
_cell.angle_gamma   90.00
#
_symmetry.space_group_name_H-M   'P 1'
#
loop_
_entity.id
_entity.type
_entity.pdbx_description
1 polymer ?
#
loop_
_entity_poly.entity_id
_entity_poly.type
_entity_poly.pdbx_seq_one_letter_code
_entity_poly.pdbx_strand_id
1 'polypeptide(L)'
;KEREWKGPFYFIQGADPQFGLMKAWATGDCDNGGDEWEQEIRLAEQAVQAINKLNPKPKFFVLCGDLVHAMPVAIRPPSLPRSALLSLSLIHSPAGTL
;
A
#
# COMPACT_ATOMS: atom_id res chain seq x y z
N LYS A 1 11.14 23.50 -14.29
CA LYS A 1 10.06 22.60 -14.74
C LYS A 1 10.65 21.20 -14.85
N GLU A 2 10.07 20.22 -14.19
CA GLU A 2 10.47 18.80 -14.31
C GLU A 2 10.06 18.30 -15.69
N ARG A 3 11.00 18.28 -16.64
CA ARG A 3 10.80 17.89 -18.05
C ARG A 3 12.07 17.28 -18.64
N GLU A 4 13.22 17.78 -18.19
CA GLU A 4 14.53 17.27 -18.53
C GLU A 4 15.35 17.11 -17.24
N TRP A 5 15.89 15.92 -17.01
CA TRP A 5 16.77 15.65 -15.88
C TRP A 5 18.21 15.63 -16.37
N LYS A 6 19.02 16.60 -15.92
CA LYS A 6 20.45 16.67 -16.22
C LYS A 6 21.23 16.17 -15.01
N GLY A 7 21.95 15.07 -15.19
CA GLY A 7 22.74 14.42 -14.14
C GLY A 7 21.99 13.36 -13.33
N PRO A 8 22.69 12.67 -12.41
CA PRO A 8 22.09 11.62 -11.60
C PRO A 8 21.02 12.20 -10.68
N PHE A 9 19.97 11.42 -10.47
CA PHE A 9 18.93 11.73 -9.51
C PHE A 9 18.55 10.47 -8.75
N TYR A 10 17.84 10.68 -7.64
CA TYR A 10 17.23 9.59 -6.90
C TYR A 10 15.77 9.97 -6.56
N PHE A 11 14.98 8.93 -6.37
CA PHE A 11 13.56 9.02 -6.04
C PHE A 11 13.24 7.94 -5.02
N ILE A 12 12.05 8.03 -4.43
CA ILE A 12 11.57 7.05 -3.46
C ILE A 12 10.39 6.30 -4.09
N GLN A 13 10.38 4.98 -3.92
CA GLN A 13 9.25 4.12 -4.23
C GLN A 13 8.66 3.63 -2.93
N GLY A 14 7.44 4.07 -2.62
CA GLY A 14 6.59 3.48 -1.59
C GLY A 14 5.66 2.45 -2.21
N ALA A 15 5.13 1.55 -1.40
CA ALA A 15 4.14 0.56 -1.83
C ALA A 15 3.20 0.19 -0.68
N ASP A 16 2.06 -0.39 -1.04
CA ASP A 16 1.17 -1.13 -0.14
C ASP A 16 0.76 -0.39 1.15
N PRO A 17 0.33 0.89 1.10
CA PRO A 17 -0.09 1.55 2.33
C PRO A 17 -1.40 0.95 2.89
N GLN A 18 -2.14 0.16 2.10
CA GLN A 18 -3.24 -0.72 2.49
C GLN A 18 -4.19 -0.12 3.54
N PHE A 19 -4.70 1.09 3.26
CA PHE A 19 -5.57 1.80 4.19
C PHE A 19 -6.80 0.95 4.56
N GLY A 20 -7.00 0.68 5.85
CA GLY A 20 -8.06 -0.21 6.35
C GLY A 20 -7.60 -1.61 6.72
N LEU A 21 -6.38 -2.01 6.40
CA LEU A 21 -5.87 -3.34 6.74
C LEU A 21 -5.64 -3.49 8.23
N MET A 22 -5.15 -2.46 8.91
CA MET A 22 -4.72 -2.58 10.31
C MET A 22 -5.89 -2.94 11.23
N LYS A 23 -7.05 -2.29 11.05
CA LYS A 23 -8.28 -2.66 11.78
C LYS A 23 -8.73 -4.05 11.39
N ALA A 24 -8.91 -4.32 10.09
CA ALA A 24 -9.38 -5.60 9.59
C ALA A 24 -8.57 -6.78 10.14
N TRP A 25 -7.25 -6.62 10.21
CA TRP A 25 -6.35 -7.61 10.79
C TRP A 25 -6.49 -7.73 12.31
N ALA A 26 -6.53 -6.60 13.02
CA ALA A 26 -6.61 -6.59 14.48
C ALA A 26 -7.93 -7.20 15.01
N THR A 27 -9.03 -7.01 14.29
CA THR A 27 -10.36 -7.54 14.65
C THR A 27 -10.64 -8.91 14.04
N GLY A 28 -9.86 -9.32 13.04
CA GLY A 28 -10.12 -10.52 12.24
C GLY A 28 -11.29 -10.40 11.26
N ASP A 29 -11.84 -9.19 11.08
CA ASP A 29 -12.92 -8.92 10.13
C ASP A 29 -12.36 -8.41 8.79
N CYS A 30 -11.81 -9.33 7.99
CA CYS A 30 -11.26 -8.99 6.67
C CYS A 30 -12.33 -8.70 5.61
N ASP A 31 -13.61 -8.97 5.90
CA ASP A 31 -14.70 -8.78 4.95
C ASP A 31 -15.33 -7.38 5.10
N ASN A 32 -15.33 -6.81 6.30
CA ASN A 32 -15.96 -5.51 6.58
C ASN A 32 -15.08 -4.53 7.37
N GLY A 33 -13.90 -4.94 7.84
CA GLY A 33 -13.03 -4.13 8.69
C GLY A 33 -12.15 -3.11 7.97
N GLY A 34 -12.30 -2.94 6.66
CA GLY A 34 -11.57 -1.96 5.84
C GLY A 34 -12.15 -0.54 5.84
N ASP A 35 -13.01 -0.23 6.81
CA ASP A 35 -13.81 1.00 6.92
C ASP A 35 -13.17 2.11 7.78
N GLU A 36 -12.07 1.83 8.48
CA GLU A 36 -11.33 2.79 9.32
C GLU A 36 -9.86 2.88 8.90
N TRP A 37 -9.35 4.09 8.71
CA TRP A 37 -8.02 4.35 8.10
C TRP A 37 -7.11 5.24 8.95
N GLU A 38 -7.52 5.61 10.16
CA GLU A 38 -6.84 6.61 10.98
C GLU A 38 -5.39 6.22 11.31
N GLN A 39 -5.13 4.92 11.45
CA GLN A 39 -3.78 4.42 11.74
C GLN A 39 -2.87 4.58 10.52
N GLU A 40 -3.33 4.13 9.35
CA GLU A 40 -2.58 4.21 8.09
C GLU A 40 -2.40 5.67 7.63
N ILE A 41 -3.40 6.54 7.83
CA ILE A 41 -3.28 7.99 7.58
C ILE A 41 -2.11 8.57 8.40
N ARG A 42 -2.05 8.28 9.71
CA ARG A 42 -0.97 8.79 10.58
C ARG A 42 0.40 8.29 10.12
N LEU A 43 0.50 7.04 9.70
CA LEU A 43 1.74 6.46 9.18
C LEU A 43 2.15 7.10 7.84
N ALA A 44 1.20 7.32 6.94
CA ALA A 44 1.44 7.99 5.66
C ALA A 44 1.89 9.44 5.86
N GLU A 45 1.30 10.18 6.80
CA GLU A 45 1.73 11.52 7.19
C GLU A 45 3.16 11.52 7.72
N GLN A 46 3.50 10.57 8.60
CA GLN A 46 4.86 10.41 9.12
C GLN A 46 5.86 10.09 8.00
N ALA A 47 5.49 9.22 7.06
CA ALA A 47 6.32 8.91 5.89
C ALA A 47 6.57 10.16 5.03
N VAL A 48 5.52 10.95 4.73
CA VAL A 48 5.66 12.22 4.00
C VAL A 48 6.56 13.21 4.76
N GLN A 49 6.41 13.33 6.07
CA GLN A 49 7.26 14.18 6.89
C GLN A 49 8.73 13.73 6.88
N ALA A 50 8.98 12.41 6.96
CA ALA A 50 10.32 11.85 6.89
C ALA A 50 10.97 12.10 5.52
N ILE A 51 10.23 11.83 4.43
CA ILE A 51 10.67 12.06 3.05
C ILE A 51 11.05 13.53 2.84
N ASN A 52 10.25 14.47 3.35
CA ASN A 52 10.51 15.90 3.22
C ASN A 52 11.74 16.39 4.00
N LYS A 53 12.20 15.63 5.00
CA LYS A 53 13.42 15.95 5.78
C LYS A 53 14.70 15.42 5.15
N LEU A 54 14.62 14.57 4.12
CA LEU A 54 15.79 14.01 3.46
C LEU A 54 16.60 15.09 2.75
N ASN A 55 17.92 14.99 2.88
CA ASN A 55 18.88 15.85 2.19
C ASN A 55 20.01 14.98 1.59
N PRO A 56 20.24 14.99 0.27
CA PRO A 56 19.53 15.77 -0.76
C PRO A 56 18.04 15.42 -0.84
N LYS A 57 17.15 16.33 -1.27
CA LYS A 57 15.72 16.02 -1.40
C LYS A 57 15.47 15.08 -2.59
N PRO A 58 14.64 14.01 -2.46
CA PRO A 58 14.30 13.16 -3.61
C PRO A 58 13.58 13.98 -4.67
N LYS A 59 13.77 13.62 -5.95
CA LYS A 59 13.10 14.36 -7.04
C LYS A 59 11.59 14.17 -7.00
N PHE A 60 11.17 12.94 -6.80
CA PHE A 60 9.77 12.58 -6.67
C PHE A 60 9.61 11.36 -5.78
N PHE A 61 8.37 11.12 -5.39
CA PHE A 61 7.93 9.94 -4.66
C PHE A 61 6.88 9.24 -5.52
N VAL A 62 7.09 7.96 -5.81
CA VAL A 62 6.12 7.11 -6.49
C VAL A 62 5.52 6.18 -5.45
N LEU A 63 4.19 6.06 -5.45
CA LEU A 63 3.48 5.11 -4.61
C LEU A 63 2.89 4.02 -5.51
N CYS A 64 3.32 2.79 -5.32
CA CYS A 64 3.00 1.66 -6.17
C CYS A 64 2.06 0.68 -5.47
N GLY A 65 0.82 0.56 -5.95
CA GLY A 65 -0.09 -0.54 -5.63
C GLY A 65 -0.75 -0.48 -4.23
N ASP A 66 -1.76 -1.34 -4.07
CA ASP A 66 -2.45 -1.68 -2.81
C ASP A 66 -2.69 -0.49 -1.87
N LEU A 67 -3.31 0.55 -2.43
CA LEU A 67 -3.57 1.79 -1.71
C LEU A 67 -4.57 1.60 -0.56
N VAL A 68 -5.58 0.78 -0.77
CA VAL A 68 -6.72 0.62 0.15
C VAL A 68 -7.00 -0.87 0.32
N HIS A 69 -7.22 -1.29 1.57
CA HIS A 69 -7.75 -2.60 1.91
C HIS A 69 -9.26 -2.63 1.68
N ALA A 70 -9.66 -2.64 0.41
CA ALA A 70 -11.05 -2.79 0.00
C ALA A 70 -11.21 -4.07 -0.79
N MET A 71 -12.17 -4.90 -0.38
CA MET A 71 -12.62 -5.99 -1.25
C MET A 71 -13.40 -5.38 -2.43
N PRO A 72 -13.12 -5.79 -3.68
CA PRO A 72 -13.89 -5.33 -4.83
C PRO A 72 -15.36 -5.71 -4.64
N VAL A 73 -16.25 -4.74 -4.79
CA VAL A 73 -17.70 -4.95 -4.73
C VAL A 73 -18.20 -5.65 -6.00
N ALA A 74 -17.97 -6.96 -6.16
CA ALA A 74 -18.77 -7.85 -7.01
C ALA A 74 -18.37 -9.34 -6.95
N ILE A 75 -19.36 -10.19 -6.67
CA ILE A 75 -19.46 -11.63 -6.97
C ILE A 75 -18.41 -12.52 -6.28
N ARG A 76 -18.73 -12.97 -5.05
CA ARG A 76 -18.23 -14.28 -4.59
C ARG A 76 -18.92 -15.37 -5.43
N PRO A 77 -18.21 -16.17 -6.24
CA PRO A 77 -18.74 -17.47 -6.62
C PRO A 77 -18.92 -18.31 -5.33
N PRO A 78 -20.07 -18.97 -5.13
CA PRO A 78 -20.41 -19.66 -3.87
C PRO A 78 -19.41 -20.71 -3.39
N SER A 79 -18.49 -21.15 -4.25
CA SER A 79 -17.66 -22.34 -4.06
C SER A 79 -16.18 -22.09 -3.80
N LEU A 80 -15.69 -20.84 -3.79
CA LEU A 80 -14.26 -20.59 -3.56
C LEU A 80 -13.95 -20.56 -2.05
N PRO A 81 -13.10 -21.46 -1.52
CA PRO A 81 -12.74 -21.46 -0.11
C PRO A 81 -11.93 -20.21 0.27
N ARG A 82 -12.20 -19.65 1.45
CA ARG A 82 -11.61 -18.40 1.97
C ARG A 82 -10.08 -18.39 1.98
N SER A 83 -9.43 -19.56 2.11
CA SER A 83 -7.98 -19.72 2.07
C SER A 83 -7.36 -19.40 0.70
N ALA A 84 -8.12 -19.55 -0.39
CA ALA A 84 -7.64 -19.30 -1.74
C ALA A 84 -7.59 -17.79 -2.09
N LEU A 85 -8.39 -16.95 -1.42
CA LEU A 85 -8.43 -15.51 -1.68
C LEU A 85 -7.30 -14.76 -0.98
N LEU A 86 -6.99 -15.10 0.29
CA LEU A 86 -5.79 -14.62 0.98
C LEU A 86 -4.51 -15.05 0.25
N SER A 87 -4.54 -16.25 -0.34
CA SER A 87 -3.46 -16.73 -1.19
C SER A 87 -3.30 -15.86 -2.43
N LEU A 88 -4.36 -15.38 -3.08
CA LEU A 88 -4.20 -14.53 -4.28
C LEU A 88 -3.62 -13.14 -3.97
N SER A 89 -4.01 -12.52 -2.86
CA SER A 89 -3.45 -11.23 -2.42
C SER A 89 -2.01 -11.36 -1.90
N LEU A 90 -1.68 -12.47 -1.23
CA LEU A 90 -0.30 -12.76 -0.82
C LEU A 90 0.61 -13.24 -1.97
N ILE A 91 0.07 -13.94 -2.98
CA ILE A 91 0.84 -14.41 -4.15
C ILE A 91 1.22 -13.26 -5.10
N HIS A 92 0.51 -12.13 -5.06
CA HIS A 92 0.87 -10.93 -5.84
C HIS A 92 1.85 -9.98 -5.15
N SER A 93 2.34 -10.30 -3.95
CA SER A 93 3.49 -9.61 -3.36
C SER A 93 4.77 -10.33 -3.79
N PRO A 94 5.55 -9.85 -4.79
CA PRO A 94 6.83 -10.46 -5.12
C PRO A 94 7.85 -10.02 -4.07
N ALA A 95 7.73 -10.55 -2.87
CA ALA A 95 8.82 -10.57 -1.91
C ALA A 95 9.78 -11.69 -2.33
N GLY A 96 10.84 -11.31 -3.06
CA GLY A 96 12.07 -12.10 -3.11
C GLY A 96 12.64 -12.38 -4.49
N THR A 97 13.48 -11.45 -4.97
CA THR A 97 14.76 -11.84 -5.58
C THR A 97 15.82 -10.81 -5.17
N LEU A 98 16.70 -11.21 -4.24
CA LEU A 98 18.08 -10.72 -4.20
C LEU A 98 18.88 -11.47 -5.25
#